data_AF-A0A923NF46-F1
#
_entry.id   AF-A0A923NF46-F1
#
_cell.length_a   1.000
_cell.length_b   1.000
_cell.length_c   1.000
_cell.angle_alpha   90.00
_cell.angle_beta   90.00
_cell.angle_gamma   90.00
#
_symmetry.space_group_name_H-M   'P 1'
#
loop_
_entity.id
_entity.type
_entity.pdbx_description
1 polymer ?
#
loop_
_entity_poly.entity_id
_entity_poly.type
_entity_poly.pdbx_seq_one_letter_code
_entity_poly.pdbx_strand_id
1 'polypeptide(L)' 'MLYMAVTADKYELPCFVADSGRELSKIVGIHEPYFWDLLHKSKPYKKLGMLFLKIEE' A
#
# COMPACT_ATOMS: atom_id res chain seq x y z
N MET A 1 2.36 2.77 -13.86
CA MET A 1 1.88 1.66 -13.01
C MET A 1 1.63 2.27 -11.65
N LEU A 2 0.38 2.36 -11.23
CA LEU A 2 0.00 3.18 -10.08
C LEU A 2 -0.08 2.29 -8.83
N TYR A 3 0.30 2.81 -7.67
CA TYR A 3 0.21 2.10 -6.40
C TYR A 3 -0.60 2.93 -5.43
N MET A 4 -1.45 2.25 -4.66
CA MET A 4 -2.36 2.89 -3.71
C MET A 4 -2.25 2.24 -2.35
N ALA A 5 -2.25 3.05 -1.30
CA ALA A 5 -2.50 2.60 0.06
C ALA A 5 -3.95 2.95 0.41
N VAL A 6 -4.73 1.94 0.80
CA VAL A 6 -6.13 2.07 1.19
C VAL A 6 -6.33 1.67 2.65
N THR A 7 -7.45 2.03 3.27
CA THR A 7 -7.83 1.47 4.57
C THR A 7 -8.05 -0.05 4.47
N ALA A 8 -7.67 -0.79 5.50
CA ALA A 8 -7.90 -2.24 5.57
C ALA A 8 -9.32 -2.62 6.04
N ASP A 9 -10.26 -1.67 5.99
CA ASP A 9 -11.66 -1.87 6.32
C ASP A 9 -12.48 -2.18 5.07
N LYS A 10 -13.79 -2.43 5.24
CA LYS A 10 -14.71 -2.79 4.16
C LYS A 10 -14.78 -1.75 3.02
N TYR A 11 -14.39 -0.50 3.29
CA TYR A 11 -14.57 0.60 2.37
C TYR A 11 -13.33 0.91 1.54
N GLU A 12 -12.17 0.34 1.91
CA GLU A 12 -10.90 0.46 1.17
C GLU A 12 -10.65 1.90 0.67
N LEU A 13 -10.80 2.86 1.59
CA LEU A 13 -10.69 4.28 1.28
C LEU A 13 -9.25 4.63 0.87
N PRO A 14 -9.05 5.32 -0.26
CA PRO A 14 -7.72 5.73 -0.71
C PRO A 14 -7.10 6.72 0.25
N CYS A 15 -5.98 6.34 0.86
CA CYS A 15 -5.19 7.20 1.73
C CYS A 15 -4.06 7.87 0.95
N PHE A 16 -3.33 7.10 0.13
CA PHE A 16 -2.17 7.59 -0.62
C PHE A 16 -2.10 6.93 -1.99
N VAL A 17 -1.61 7.67 -2.97
CA VAL A 17 -1.37 7.21 -4.34
C VAL A 17 0.03 7.63 -4.75
N ALA A 18 0.77 6.76 -5.43
CA ALA A 18 2.08 7.05 -5.98
C ALA A 18 2.31 6.28 -7.27
N ASP A 19 3.21 6.81 -8.12
CA ASP A 19 3.58 6.20 -9.40
C ASP A 19 4.60 5.06 -9.24
N SER A 20 5.11 4.86 -8.02
CA SER A 20 6.00 3.76 -7.68
C SER A 20 5.77 3.22 -6.26
N GLY A 21 5.92 1.91 -6.10
CA GLY A 21 5.87 1.27 -4.78
C GLY A 21 6.94 1.80 -3.82
N ARG A 22 8.09 2.23 -4.36
CA ARG A 22 9.17 2.86 -3.59
C ARG A 22 8.74 4.19 -2.98
N GLU A 23 8.11 5.07 -3.74
CA GLU A 23 7.57 6.33 -3.21
C GLU A 23 6.48 6.08 -2.19
N LEU A 24 5.57 5.16 -2.48
CA LEU A 24 4.50 4.81 -1.54
C LEU A 24 5.08 4.29 -0.22
N SER A 25 6.12 3.44 -0.26
CA SER A 25 6.77 2.92 0.94
C SER A 25 7.43 4.04 1.78
N LYS A 26 7.98 5.07 1.14
CA LYS A 26 8.55 6.24 1.81
C LYS A 26 7.46 7.12 2.45
N ILE A 27 6.37 7.38 1.73
CA ILE A 27 5.22 8.15 2.23
C ILE A 27 4.64 7.49 3.47
N VAL A 28 4.47 6.16 3.42
CA VAL A 28 3.88 5.36 4.50
C VAL A 28 4.89 5.09 5.63
N GLY A 29 6.19 5.29 5.40
CA GLY A 29 7.24 5.05 6.38
C GLY A 29 7.48 3.56 6.66
N ILE A 30 7.33 2.71 5.64
CA ILE A 30 7.51 1.25 5.70
C ILE A 30 8.78 0.85 4.92
N HIS A 31 9.47 -0.18 5.39
CA HIS A 31 10.61 -0.74 4.69
C HIS A 31 10.17 -1.34 3.33
N GLU A 32 10.80 -0.93 2.24
CA GLU A 32 10.37 -1.24 0.87
C GLU A 32 10.22 -2.76 0.60
N PRO A 33 11.19 -3.64 0.93
CA PRO A 33 11.01 -5.09 0.84
C PRO A 33 9.79 -5.63 1.60
N TYR A 34 9.46 -5.05 2.75
CA TYR A 34 8.30 -5.47 3.54
C TYR A 34 6.98 -4.98 2.93
N PHE A 35 6.99 -3.78 2.33
CA PHE A 35 5.88 -3.30 1.51
C PHE A 35 5.56 -4.26 0.36
N TRP A 36 6.58 -4.69 -0.40
CA TRP A 36 6.40 -5.64 -1.49
C TRP A 36 5.84 -6.98 -1.01
N ASP A 37 6.33 -7.51 0.12
CA ASP A 37 5.80 -8.72 0.73
C ASP A 37 4.30 -8.60 1.09
N LEU A 38 3.90 -7.46 1.68
CA LEU A 38 2.51 -7.20 2.04
C LEU A 38 1.61 -7.03 0.81
N LEU A 39 2.08 -6.32 -0.21
CA LEU A 39 1.37 -6.13 -1.47
C LEU A 39 1.15 -7.48 -2.18
N HIS A 40 2.18 -8.31 -2.29
CA HIS A 40 2.07 -9.65 -2.89
C HIS A 40 1.15 -10.59 -2.10
N LYS A 41 1.19 -10.53 -0.77
CA LYS A 41 0.35 -11.37 0.10
C LYS A 41 -1.05 -10.79 0.29
N SER A 42 -1.36 -9.62 -0.26
CA SER A 42 -2.60 -8.88 -0.01
C SER A 42 -2.91 -8.79 1.50
N LYS A 43 -1.86 -8.53 2.29
CA LYS A 43 -1.97 -8.46 3.76
C LYS A 43 -1.97 -7.01 4.22
N PRO A 44 -2.83 -6.66 5.18
CA PRO A 44 -2.83 -5.33 5.72
C PRO A 44 -1.59 -5.09 6.58
N TYR A 45 -1.03 -3.89 6.46
CA TYR A 45 -0.04 -3.39 7.39
C TYR A 45 -0.71 -3.07 8.73
N LYS A 46 -0.63 -4.00 9.67
CA LYS A 46 -1.32 -3.93 10.97
C LYS A 46 -1.04 -2.66 11.78
N LYS A 47 0.15 -2.06 11.63
CA LYS A 47 0.54 -0.86 12.39
C LYS A 47 -0.31 0.36 12.01
N LEU A 48 -0.68 0.48 10.74
CA LEU A 48 -1.44 1.60 10.20
C LEU A 48 -2.86 1.23 9.75
N GLY A 49 -3.21 -0.06 9.79
CA GLY A 49 -4.51 -0.55 9.33
C GLY A 49 -4.73 -0.28 7.84
N MET A 50 -3.68 -0.40 7.02
CA MET A 50 -3.74 -0.10 5.59
C MET A 50 -3.46 -1.33 4.74
N LEU A 51 -4.11 -1.42 3.57
CA LEU A 51 -3.83 -2.40 2.54
C LEU A 51 -3.10 -1.71 1.37
N PHE A 52 -2.22 -2.44 0.69
CA PHE A 52 -1.51 -1.92 -0.48
C PHE A 52 -2.05 -2.58 -1.74
N LEU A 53 -2.43 -1.76 -2.71
CA LEU A 53 -2.98 -2.18 -3.98
C LEU A 53 -2.09 -1.71 -5.12
N LYS A 54 -1.93 -2.58 -6.11
CA LYS A 54 -1.37 -2.24 -7.41
C LYS A 54 -2.55 -1.92 -8.33
N ILE A 55 -2.57 -0.71 -8.88
CA ILE A 55 -3.59 -0.28 -9.84
C ILE A 55 -2.96 -0.34 -11.23
N GLU A 56 -3.52 -1.21 -12.06
CA GLU A 56 -3.25 -1.25 -13.50
C GLU A 56 -4.23 -0.29 -14.19
N GLU A 57 -3.74 0.40 -15.22
CA GLU A 57 -4.55 1.32 -16.05
C GLU A 57 -5.57 0.55 -16.89
#